data_AF-A0A495LPY8-F1
#
_entry.id   AF-A0A495LPY8-F1
#
_cell.length_a   1.000
_cell.length_b   1.000
_cell.length_c   1.000
_cell.angle_alpha   90.00
_cell.angle_beta   90.00
_cell.angle_gamma   90.00
#
_symmetry.space_group_name_H-M   'P 1'
#
loop_
_entity.id
_entity.type
_entity.pdbx_description
1 polymer ?
#
loop_
_entity_poly.entity_id
_entity_poly.type
_entity_poly.pdbx_seq_one_letter_code
_entity_poly.pdbx_strand_id
1 'polypeptide(L)'
;MNNITSILILIFLAITFLQSGYDKLFYWKDNVDWLKGHFSKTPLKNHVPLALLNILILELISGILCVVGCIELFVNNGRIFGFYGAVFSCITLLMLLFGQRLAKDYDGARTIVIYFIPAILAVYWLN
;
A
#
# COMPACT_ATOMS: atom_id res chain seq x y z
N MET A 1 2.84 -27.66 -6.70
CA MET A 1 2.64 -26.30 -7.25
C MET A 1 1.82 -25.47 -6.26
N ASN A 2 2.33 -25.26 -5.03
CA ASN A 2 1.49 -24.87 -3.88
C ASN A 2 1.44 -23.35 -3.57
N ASN A 3 2.06 -22.48 -4.37
CA ASN A 3 2.14 -21.05 -4.03
C ASN A 3 1.68 -20.10 -5.15
N ILE A 4 1.11 -20.61 -6.26
CA ILE A 4 0.77 -19.78 -7.43
C ILE A 4 -0.16 -18.63 -7.05
N THR A 5 -1.21 -18.92 -6.28
CA THR A 5 -2.18 -17.91 -5.83
C THR A 5 -1.51 -16.84 -4.96
N SER A 6 -0.65 -17.25 -4.02
CA SER A 6 0.10 -16.34 -3.16
C SER A 6 1.11 -15.50 -3.92
N ILE A 7 1.79 -16.06 -4.92
CA ILE A 7 2.73 -15.32 -5.77
C ILE A 7 1.98 -14.28 -6.61
N LEU A 8 0.87 -14.65 -7.24
CA LEU A 8 0.09 -13.73 -8.07
C LEU A 8 -0.47 -12.55 -7.26
N ILE A 9 -0.97 -12.80 -6.04
CA ILE A 9 -1.49 -11.73 -5.19
C ILE A 9 -0.36 -10.83 -4.65
N LEU A 10 0.81 -11.39 -4.32
CA LEU A 10 1.98 -10.59 -3.94
C LEU A 10 2.51 -9.75 -5.12
N ILE A 11 2.51 -10.27 -6.34
CA ILE A 11 2.86 -9.49 -7.54
C ILE A 11 1.87 -8.33 -7.72
N PHE A 12 0.57 -8.58 -7.56
CA PHE A 12 -0.45 -7.54 -7.63
C PHE A 12 -0.18 -6.41 -6.62
N LEU A 13 0.11 -6.76 -5.35
CA LEU A 13 0.43 -5.78 -4.31
C LEU A 13 1.76 -5.07 -4.60
N ALA A 14 2.77 -5.79 -5.07
CA ALA A 14 4.07 -5.22 -5.44
C ALA A 14 3.91 -4.15 -6.53
N ILE A 15 3.19 -4.45 -7.62
CA ILE A 15 2.90 -3.48 -8.69
C ILE A 15 2.16 -2.27 -8.11
N THR A 16 1.11 -2.50 -7.33
CA THR A 16 0.29 -1.43 -6.73
C THR A 16 1.14 -0.46 -5.92
N PHE A 17 1.93 -0.96 -4.97
CA PHE A 17 2.66 -0.10 -4.05
C PHE A 17 3.97 0.45 -4.63
N LEU A 18 4.68 -0.31 -5.47
CA LEU A 18 5.89 0.22 -6.11
C LEU A 18 5.55 1.31 -7.12
N GLN A 19 4.46 1.17 -7.89
CA GLN A 19 4.02 2.21 -8.81
C GLN A 19 3.52 3.45 -8.04
N SER A 20 2.74 3.25 -6.98
CA SER A 20 2.29 4.34 -6.09
C SER A 20 3.45 5.08 -5.40
N GLY A 21 4.47 4.33 -4.97
CA GLY A 21 5.67 4.89 -4.36
C GLY A 21 6.59 5.59 -5.36
N TYR A 22 6.73 5.03 -6.57
CA TYR A 22 7.45 5.68 -7.68
C TYR A 22 6.85 7.05 -7.99
N ASP A 23 5.53 7.12 -8.13
CA ASP A 23 4.84 8.39 -8.42
C ASP A 23 5.15 9.45 -7.35
N LYS A 24 5.06 9.09 -6.07
CA LYS A 24 5.36 10.02 -4.96
C LYS A 24 6.83 10.41 -4.90
N LEU A 25 7.77 9.50 -5.17
CA LEU A 25 9.20 9.79 -5.15
C LEU A 25 9.61 10.79 -6.24
N PHE A 26 9.14 10.56 -7.47
CA PHE A 26 9.59 11.32 -8.63
C PHE A 26 8.72 12.55 -8.92
N TYR A 27 7.43 12.50 -8.59
CA TYR A 27 6.46 13.59 -8.78
C TYR A 27 5.98 14.16 -7.43
N TRP A 28 6.93 14.33 -6.49
CA TRP A 28 6.65 14.74 -5.12
C TRP A 28 5.89 16.08 -5.02
N LYS A 29 6.31 17.10 -5.79
CA LYS A 29 5.70 18.44 -5.74
C LYS A 29 4.24 18.42 -6.18
N ASP A 30 3.97 17.75 -7.30
CA ASP A 30 2.62 17.63 -7.87
C ASP A 30 1.69 16.89 -6.89
N ASN A 31 2.18 15.82 -6.28
CA ASN A 31 1.46 15.09 -5.24
C ASN A 31 1.16 15.98 -4.02
N VAL A 32 2.16 16.69 -3.49
CA VAL A 32 1.98 17.59 -2.33
C VAL A 32 0.97 18.69 -2.63
N ASP A 33 1.04 19.30 -3.81
CA ASP A 33 0.16 20.41 -4.18
C ASP A 33 -1.29 19.95 -4.38
N TRP A 34 -1.50 18.79 -5.02
CA TRP A 34 -2.84 18.18 -5.10
C TRP A 34 -3.40 17.86 -3.71
N LEU A 35 -2.59 17.21 -2.85
CA LEU A 35 -3.01 16.77 -1.51
C LEU A 35 -3.29 17.94 -0.56
N LYS A 36 -2.59 19.08 -0.70
CA LYS A 36 -2.90 20.30 0.07
C LYS A 36 -4.32 20.79 -0.21
N GLY A 37 -4.75 20.74 -1.47
CA GLY A 37 -6.14 21.04 -1.85
C GLY A 37 -7.11 20.03 -1.23
N HIS A 38 -6.84 18.74 -1.43
CA HIS A 38 -7.66 17.61 -0.94
C HIS A 38 -7.88 17.66 0.57
N PHE A 39 -6.81 17.91 1.34
CA PHE A 39 -6.84 17.91 2.81
C PHE A 39 -7.06 19.29 3.44
N SER A 40 -7.34 20.34 2.67
CA SER A 40 -7.44 21.73 3.14
C SER A 40 -8.42 21.95 4.31
N LYS A 41 -9.51 21.18 4.37
CA LYS A 41 -10.55 21.23 5.42
C LYS A 41 -10.38 20.18 6.52
N THR A 42 -9.21 19.53 6.59
CA THR A 42 -8.94 18.44 7.52
C THR A 42 -7.83 18.78 8.51
N PRO A 43 -7.66 18.03 9.60
CA PRO A 43 -6.53 18.18 10.51
C PRO A 43 -5.15 17.99 9.83
N LEU A 44 -5.11 17.31 8.69
CA LEU A 44 -3.86 17.04 7.95
C LEU A 44 -3.35 18.23 7.12
N LYS A 45 -4.11 19.33 7.01
CA LYS A 45 -3.80 20.47 6.11
C LYS A 45 -2.36 21.01 6.23
N ASN A 46 -1.79 21.02 7.44
CA ASN A 46 -0.43 21.52 7.72
C ASN A 46 0.62 20.41 7.75
N HIS A 47 0.20 19.15 7.64
CA HIS A 47 1.04 17.97 7.76
C HIS A 47 1.08 17.13 6.48
N VAL A 48 0.53 17.65 5.36
CA VAL A 48 0.45 16.92 4.09
C VAL A 48 1.80 16.34 3.63
N PRO A 49 2.92 17.09 3.61
CA PRO A 49 4.20 16.53 3.18
C PRO A 49 4.69 15.39 4.09
N LEU A 50 4.47 15.52 5.41
CA LEU A 50 4.86 14.51 6.39
C LEU A 50 3.98 13.26 6.27
N ALA A 51 2.67 13.44 6.10
CA ALA A 51 1.74 12.34 5.86
C ALA A 51 2.08 11.59 4.56
N LEU A 52 2.42 12.34 3.49
CA LEU A 52 2.85 11.75 2.23
C LEU A 52 4.15 10.95 2.37
N LEU A 53 5.11 11.47 3.14
CA LEU A 53 6.39 10.79 3.39
C LEU A 53 6.16 9.47 4.14
N ASN A 54 5.32 9.49 5.16
CA ASN A 54 4.97 8.30 5.93
C ASN A 54 4.31 7.23 5.06
N ILE A 55 3.36 7.63 4.22
CA ILE A 55 2.73 6.70 3.26
C ILE A 55 3.77 6.16 2.29
N LEU A 56 4.62 7.00 1.70
CA LEU A 56 5.64 6.57 0.77
C LEU A 56 6.57 5.51 1.37
N ILE A 57 7.05 5.72 2.60
CA ILE A 57 7.90 4.74 3.30
C ILE A 57 7.18 3.39 3.43
N LEU A 58 5.91 3.40 3.82
CA LEU A 58 5.12 2.18 3.97
C LEU A 58 4.83 1.50 2.63
N GLU A 59 4.59 2.27 1.57
CA GLU A 59 4.41 1.75 0.20
C GLU A 59 5.68 1.05 -0.29
N LEU A 60 6.86 1.65 -0.07
CA LEU A 60 8.13 1.03 -0.43
C LEU A 60 8.39 -0.25 0.37
N ILE A 61 8.15 -0.24 1.68
CA ILE A 61 8.28 -1.45 2.52
C ILE A 61 7.34 -2.55 2.02
N SER A 62 6.06 -2.21 1.78
CA SER A 62 5.05 -3.14 1.29
C SER A 62 5.46 -3.76 -0.04
N GLY A 63 5.86 -2.91 -1.00
CA GLY A 63 6.26 -3.34 -2.34
C GLY A 63 7.51 -4.22 -2.33
N ILE A 64 8.56 -3.80 -1.62
CA ILE A 64 9.82 -4.56 -1.52
C ILE A 64 9.58 -5.91 -0.84
N LEU A 65 8.86 -5.95 0.28
CA LEU A 65 8.56 -7.21 0.97
C LEU A 65 7.69 -8.14 0.11
N CYS A 66 6.76 -7.62 -0.69
CA CYS A 66 5.99 -8.44 -1.63
C CYS A 66 6.89 -9.07 -2.72
N VAL A 67 7.85 -8.31 -3.26
CA VAL A 67 8.82 -8.84 -4.24
C VAL A 67 9.72 -9.89 -3.60
N VAL A 68 10.30 -9.60 -2.43
CA VAL A 68 11.15 -10.55 -1.71
C VAL A 68 10.36 -11.79 -1.30
N GLY A 69 9.09 -11.64 -0.90
CA GLY A 69 8.19 -12.75 -0.59
C GLY A 69 7.88 -13.64 -1.80
N CYS A 70 7.75 -13.06 -3.00
CA CYS A 70 7.64 -13.86 -4.22
C CYS A 70 8.89 -14.73 -4.44
N ILE A 71 10.09 -14.15 -4.24
CA ILE A 71 11.36 -14.86 -4.39
C ILE A 71 11.48 -15.96 -3.33
N GLU A 72 11.17 -15.66 -2.07
CA GLU A 72 11.18 -16.63 -0.95
C GLU A 72 10.26 -17.83 -1.24
N LEU A 73 8.99 -17.56 -1.60
CA LEU A 73 8.01 -18.59 -1.93
C LEU A 73 8.45 -19.49 -3.10
N PHE A 74 9.14 -18.92 -4.09
CA PHE A 74 9.61 -19.65 -5.26
C PHE A 74 10.84 -20.52 -4.95
N VAL A 75 11.78 -20.01 -4.15
CA VAL A 75 13.06 -20.67 -3.90
C VAL A 75 12.95 -21.75 -2.81
N ASN A 76 12.25 -21.47 -1.70
CA ASN A 76 12.25 -22.35 -0.54
C ASN A 76 10.88 -22.56 0.12
N ASN A 77 9.79 -22.07 -0.49
CA ASN A 77 8.43 -22.11 0.07
C ASN A 77 8.26 -21.36 1.40
N GLY A 78 9.23 -20.53 1.80
CA GLY A 78 9.12 -19.65 2.94
C GLY A 78 8.04 -18.59 2.71
N ARG A 79 7.38 -18.16 3.79
CA ARG A 79 6.23 -17.26 3.75
C ARG A 79 6.45 -15.96 4.51
N ILE A 80 7.59 -15.81 5.18
CA ILE A 80 7.80 -14.75 6.17
C ILE A 80 7.76 -13.38 5.52
N PHE A 81 8.51 -13.19 4.43
CA PHE A 81 8.56 -11.89 3.76
C PHE A 81 7.25 -11.58 3.04
N GLY A 82 6.63 -12.58 2.42
CA GLY A 82 5.31 -12.43 1.80
C GLY A 82 4.23 -12.04 2.80
N PHE A 83 4.19 -12.70 3.96
CA PHE A 83 3.26 -12.41 5.04
C PHE A 83 3.43 -10.98 5.54
N TYR A 84 4.66 -10.55 5.86
CA TYR A 84 4.90 -9.18 6.27
C TYR A 84 4.61 -8.17 5.15
N GLY A 85 4.89 -8.48 3.90
CA GLY A 85 4.51 -7.66 2.75
C GLY A 85 2.99 -7.43 2.68
N ALA A 86 2.20 -8.48 2.88
CA ALA A 86 0.75 -8.40 2.93
C ALA A 86 0.22 -7.61 4.16
N VAL A 87 0.85 -7.79 5.33
CA VAL A 87 0.50 -7.03 6.55
C VAL A 87 0.80 -5.54 6.38
N PHE A 88 1.99 -5.18 5.89
CA PHE A 88 2.34 -3.78 5.62
C PHE A 88 1.45 -3.16 4.53
N SER A 89 1.06 -3.96 3.52
CA SER A 89 0.06 -3.55 2.52
C SER A 89 -1.28 -3.18 3.18
N CYS A 90 -1.76 -4.01 4.10
CA CYS A 90 -2.99 -3.72 4.85
C CYS A 90 -2.86 -2.45 5.70
N ILE A 91 -1.75 -2.28 6.43
CA ILE A 91 -1.48 -1.09 7.24
C ILE A 91 -1.49 0.17 6.37
N THR A 92 -0.80 0.13 5.23
CA THR A 92 -0.73 1.24 4.27
C THR A 92 -2.13 1.62 3.78
N LEU A 93 -2.94 0.64 3.38
CA LEU A 93 -4.31 0.86 2.90
C LEU A 93 -5.22 1.40 4.01
N LEU A 94 -5.09 0.92 5.26
CA LEU A 94 -5.86 1.47 6.38
C LEU A 94 -5.51 2.94 6.66
N MET A 95 -4.24 3.32 6.54
CA MET A 95 -3.83 4.72 6.67
C MET A 95 -4.39 5.59 5.53
N LEU A 96 -4.35 5.09 4.29
CA LEU A 96 -4.97 5.77 3.15
C LEU A 96 -6.49 5.91 3.34
N LEU A 97 -7.18 4.84 3.75
CA LEU A 97 -8.61 4.86 4.06
C LEU A 97 -8.94 5.92 5.10
N PHE A 98 -8.16 5.98 6.18
CA PHE A 98 -8.33 6.98 7.23
C PHE A 98 -8.20 8.40 6.69
N GLY A 99 -7.20 8.66 5.85
CA GLY A 99 -7.05 9.92 5.13
C GLY A 99 -8.31 10.27 4.32
N GLN A 100 -8.81 9.35 3.50
CA GLN A 100 -10.01 9.59 2.69
C GLN A 100 -11.26 9.88 3.56
N ARG A 101 -11.39 9.20 4.70
CA ARG A 101 -12.47 9.46 5.67
C ARG A 101 -12.37 10.85 6.30
N LEU A 102 -11.17 11.31 6.64
CA LEU A 102 -10.96 12.68 7.14
C LEU A 102 -11.32 13.73 6.07
N ALA A 103 -10.97 13.49 4.82
CA ALA A 103 -11.30 14.35 3.69
C ALA A 103 -12.78 14.29 3.27
N LYS A 104 -13.56 13.35 3.85
CA LYS A 104 -14.94 13.02 3.44
C LYS A 104 -15.04 12.61 1.96
N ASP A 105 -13.97 12.04 1.41
CA ASP A 105 -13.95 11.47 0.07
C ASP A 105 -14.39 9.99 0.13
N TYR A 106 -15.69 9.78 -0.09
CA TYR A 106 -16.29 8.44 -0.02
C TYR A 106 -15.97 7.57 -1.23
N ASP A 107 -15.74 8.16 -2.39
CA ASP A 107 -15.38 7.42 -3.60
C ASP A 107 -13.90 7.00 -3.57
N GLY A 108 -13.02 7.88 -3.08
CA GLY A 108 -11.64 7.53 -2.73
C GLY A 108 -11.59 6.41 -1.69
N ALA A 109 -12.40 6.51 -0.62
CA ALA A 109 -12.49 5.45 0.40
C ALA A 109 -12.99 4.11 -0.18
N ARG A 110 -13.95 4.13 -1.12
CA ARG A 110 -14.44 2.91 -1.80
C ARG A 110 -13.31 2.23 -2.57
N THR A 111 -12.50 3.01 -3.30
CA THR A 111 -11.36 2.48 -4.06
C THR A 111 -10.37 1.76 -3.15
N ILE A 112 -10.08 2.29 -1.96
CA ILE A 112 -9.20 1.63 -1.00
C ILE A 112 -9.74 0.27 -0.55
N VAL A 113 -11.05 0.12 -0.35
CA VAL A 113 -11.65 -1.17 0.02
C VAL A 113 -11.41 -2.23 -1.06
N ILE A 114 -11.44 -1.85 -2.34
CA ILE A 114 -11.17 -2.77 -3.46
C ILE A 114 -9.76 -3.34 -3.37
N TYR A 115 -8.76 -2.53 -3.04
CA TYR A 115 -7.37 -2.98 -2.84
C TYR A 115 -7.16 -3.68 -1.49
N PHE A 116 -7.98 -3.39 -0.48
CA PHE A 116 -7.88 -4.02 0.84
C PHE A 116 -8.29 -5.49 0.81
N ILE A 117 -9.29 -5.85 0.00
CA ILE A 117 -9.74 -7.25 -0.17
C ILE A 117 -8.59 -8.18 -0.58
N PRO A 118 -7.84 -7.95 -1.68
CA PRO A 118 -6.71 -8.80 -2.02
C PRO A 118 -5.57 -8.71 -0.99
N ALA A 119 -5.34 -7.55 -0.36
CA ALA A 119 -4.31 -7.44 0.68
C ALA A 119 -4.59 -8.35 1.88
N ILE A 120 -5.83 -8.36 2.41
CA ILE A 120 -6.19 -9.21 3.55
C ILE A 120 -6.27 -10.69 3.18
N LEU A 121 -6.65 -11.01 1.93
CA LEU A 121 -6.56 -12.39 1.42
C LEU A 121 -5.12 -12.89 1.37
N ALA A 122 -4.17 -12.03 0.95
CA ALA A 122 -2.75 -12.36 0.97
C ALA A 122 -2.24 -12.64 2.39
N VAL A 123 -2.69 -11.86 3.40
CA VAL A 123 -2.40 -12.15 4.81
C VAL A 123 -2.92 -13.54 5.19
N TYR A 124 -4.18 -13.85 4.85
CA TYR A 124 -4.78 -15.14 5.20
C TYR A 124 -4.09 -16.34 4.55
N TRP A 125 -3.64 -16.22 3.29
CA TRP A 125 -2.97 -17.33 2.59
C TRP A 125 -1.52 -17.56 3.00
N LEU A 126 -0.87 -16.55 3.57
CA LEU A 126 0.54 -16.59 3.95
C LEU A 126 0.76 -16.79 5.45
N ASN A 127 -0.29 -16.65 6.27
CA ASN A 127 -0.34 -17.07 7.67
C ASN A 127 -0.31 -18.61 7.80
#